data_AF-A0A1J5TT22-F1
#
_entry.id   AF-A0A1J5TT22-F1
#
_cell.length_a   1.000
_cell.length_b   1.000
_cell.length_c   1.000
_cell.angle_alpha   90.00
_cell.angle_beta   90.00
_cell.angle_gamma   90.00
#
_symmetry.space_group_name_H-M   'P 1'
#
loop_
_entity.id
_entity.type
_entity.pdbx_description
1 polymer ?
#
loop_
_entity_poly.entity_id
_entity_poly.type
_entity_poly.pdbx_seq_one_letter_code
_entity_poly.pdbx_strand_id
1 'polypeptide(L)'
;MAKIKDIPKVDRPREKLLKKGANALSKTDLLAILLGSGIKGTNVQILAKTIITKFNRDFLNITIEDLLKIKGIGQAKALQIYSAIALVKRFYEEQNSTDLIIDNVQNVLTLAFNIRNKKKEHLICLHLDSRNALIKKETLSIGLLNKSLIHPREIFSSALENKAANIILI
;
A
#
# COMPACT_ATOMS: atom_id res chain seq x y z
N MET A 1 -23.68 18.20 16.16
CA MET A 1 -22.82 17.46 15.21
C MET A 1 -23.54 16.20 14.77
N ALA A 2 -23.67 15.98 13.45
CA ALA A 2 -24.44 14.86 12.91
C ALA A 2 -23.87 13.50 13.34
N LYS A 3 -24.72 12.66 13.93
CA LYS A 3 -24.44 11.26 14.25
C LYS A 3 -24.50 10.45 12.95
N ILE A 4 -23.83 9.29 12.89
CA ILE A 4 -23.92 8.37 11.73
C ILE A 4 -25.37 7.99 11.42
N LYS A 5 -26.25 8.03 12.44
CA LYS A 5 -27.69 7.82 12.29
C LYS A 5 -28.36 8.85 11.36
N ASP A 6 -27.79 10.05 11.26
CA ASP A 6 -28.30 11.17 10.48
C ASP A 6 -27.85 11.13 9.01
N ILE A 7 -26.91 10.22 8.69
CA ILE A 7 -26.55 9.89 7.31
C ILE A 7 -27.60 8.91 6.77
N PRO A 8 -28.19 9.16 5.58
CA PRO A 8 -29.06 8.20 4.92
C PRO A 8 -28.42 6.81 4.92
N LYS A 9 -29.20 5.76 5.23
CA LYS A 9 -28.66 4.40 5.35
C LYS A 9 -27.83 3.99 4.13
N VAL A 10 -28.20 4.45 2.94
CA VAL A 10 -27.50 4.18 1.67
C VAL A 10 -26.12 4.80 1.55
N ASP A 11 -25.86 5.90 2.28
CA ASP A 11 -24.60 6.64 2.24
C ASP A 11 -23.68 6.30 3.42
N ARG A 12 -24.16 5.46 4.34
CA ARG A 12 -23.33 4.93 5.42
C ARG A 12 -22.27 3.99 4.83
N PRO A 13 -21.02 4.05 5.32
CA PRO A 13 -19.92 3.31 4.71
C PRO A 13 -20.15 1.81 4.55
N ARG A 14 -20.69 1.14 5.58
CA ARG A 14 -20.88 -0.33 5.54
C ARG A 14 -21.91 -0.73 4.50
N GLU A 15 -23.02 -0.01 4.47
CA GLU A 15 -24.13 -0.21 3.54
C GLU A 15 -23.70 0.11 2.11
N LYS A 16 -22.90 1.17 1.92
CA LYS A 16 -22.28 1.51 0.65
C LYS A 16 -21.30 0.43 0.18
N LEU A 17 -20.49 -0.12 1.08
CA LEU A 17 -19.56 -1.21 0.78
C LEU A 17 -20.31 -2.46 0.31
N LEU A 18 -21.39 -2.83 1.00
CA LEU A 18 -22.22 -3.98 0.62
C LEU A 18 -22.93 -3.78 -0.73
N LYS A 19 -23.42 -2.57 -1.03
CA LYS A 19 -24.22 -2.31 -2.23
C LYS A 19 -23.39 -1.98 -3.48
N LYS A 20 -22.28 -1.24 -3.31
CA LYS A 20 -21.49 -0.67 -4.42
C LYS A 20 -20.03 -1.16 -4.46
N GLY A 21 -19.61 -1.97 -3.50
CA GLY A 21 -18.24 -2.47 -3.42
C GLY A 21 -17.21 -1.43 -2.94
N ALA A 22 -15.98 -1.88 -2.70
CA ALA A 22 -14.92 -1.06 -2.12
C ALA A 22 -14.51 0.13 -2.98
N ASN A 23 -14.60 0.02 -4.31
CA ASN A 23 -14.22 1.07 -5.25
C ASN A 23 -15.08 2.34 -5.14
N ALA A 24 -16.29 2.24 -4.58
CA ALA A 24 -17.15 3.38 -4.34
C ALA A 24 -16.81 4.16 -3.05
N LEU A 25 -15.86 3.68 -2.24
CA LEU A 25 -15.52 4.22 -0.94
C LEU A 25 -14.24 5.05 -0.98
N SER A 26 -14.22 6.14 -0.21
CA SER A 26 -13.00 6.88 0.05
C SER A 26 -12.11 6.15 1.05
N LYS A 27 -10.82 6.53 1.14
CA LYS A 27 -9.91 6.05 2.20
C LYS A 27 -10.49 6.31 3.60
N THR A 28 -11.17 7.44 3.77
CA THR A 28 -11.86 7.81 5.01
C THR A 28 -12.99 6.84 5.32
N ASP A 29 -13.81 6.48 4.33
CA ASP A 29 -14.90 5.52 4.53
C ASP A 29 -14.38 4.13 4.90
N LEU A 30 -13.34 3.66 4.22
CA LEU A 30 -12.71 2.37 4.51
C LEU A 30 -12.15 2.31 5.94
N LEU A 31 -11.44 3.36 6.36
CA LEU A 31 -10.92 3.44 7.72
C LEU A 31 -12.05 3.58 8.76
N ALA A 32 -13.12 4.31 8.42
CA ALA A 32 -14.30 4.44 9.29
C ALA A 32 -14.99 3.09 9.51
N ILE A 33 -15.09 2.24 8.47
CA ILE A 33 -15.62 0.87 8.58
C ILE A 33 -14.73 0.05 9.49
N LEU A 34 -13.41 0.09 9.26
CA LEU A 34 -12.43 -0.65 10.05
C LEU A 34 -12.57 -0.29 11.53
N LEU A 35 -12.52 0.99 11.87
CA LEU A 35 -12.66 1.47 13.25
C LEU A 35 -13.99 1.10 13.90
N GLY A 36 -15.05 0.96 13.10
CA GLY A 36 -16.40 0.55 13.49
C GLY A 36 -17.20 1.55 14.35
N SER A 37 -16.53 2.32 15.21
CA SER A 37 -17.13 3.32 16.08
C SER A 37 -16.24 4.55 16.27
N GLY A 38 -16.86 5.67 16.64
CA GLY A 38 -16.15 6.89 17.00
C GLY A 38 -15.55 6.83 18.41
N ILE A 39 -15.21 7.99 18.95
CA ILE A 39 -14.79 8.17 20.34
C ILE A 39 -15.77 9.14 21.02
N LYS A 40 -15.68 9.29 22.34
CA LYS A 40 -16.54 10.26 23.05
C LYS A 40 -16.34 11.66 22.45
N GLY A 41 -17.41 12.26 21.94
CA GLY A 41 -17.41 13.59 21.32
C GLY A 41 -17.05 13.64 19.83
N THR A 42 -16.57 12.55 19.21
CA THR A 42 -16.17 12.55 17.79
C THR A 42 -16.71 11.31 17.08
N ASN A 43 -17.49 11.50 16.02
CA ASN A 43 -18.00 10.38 15.23
C ASN A 43 -16.87 9.67 14.45
N VAL A 44 -17.12 8.43 14.01
CA VAL A 44 -16.09 7.60 13.36
C VAL A 44 -15.59 8.20 12.05
N GLN A 45 -16.45 8.90 11.31
CA GLN A 45 -16.11 9.52 10.03
C GLN A 45 -15.12 10.67 10.20
N ILE A 46 -15.36 11.54 11.20
CA ILE A 46 -14.45 12.63 11.55
C ILE A 46 -13.13 12.06 12.06
N LEU A 47 -13.19 11.04 12.93
CA LEU A 47 -11.97 10.40 13.45
C LEU A 47 -11.13 9.80 12.32
N ALA A 48 -11.75 9.03 11.41
CA ALA A 48 -11.09 8.46 10.26
C ALA A 48 -10.50 9.54 9.35
N LYS A 49 -11.24 10.63 9.10
CA LYS A 49 -10.76 11.77 8.32
C LYS A 49 -9.53 12.40 8.97
N THR A 50 -9.55 12.63 10.28
CA THR A 50 -8.41 13.18 11.01
C THR A 50 -7.15 12.32 10.85
N ILE A 51 -7.28 10.99 10.97
CA ILE A 51 -6.14 10.08 10.81
C ILE A 51 -5.62 10.11 9.36
N ILE A 52 -6.51 9.96 8.37
CA ILE A 52 -6.14 9.97 6.95
C ILE A 52 -5.47 11.29 6.56
N THR A 53 -5.99 12.43 7.00
CA THR A 53 -5.39 13.74 6.70
C THR A 53 -4.06 13.93 7.42
N LYS A 54 -3.93 13.49 8.68
CA LYS A 54 -2.71 13.67 9.48
C LYS A 54 -1.52 12.92 8.89
N PHE A 55 -1.71 11.68 8.44
CA PHE A 55 -0.60 10.85 7.94
C PHE A 55 -0.53 10.79 6.43
N ASN A 56 -1.64 10.97 5.71
CA ASN A 56 -1.72 11.05 4.25
C ASN A 56 -0.83 10.04 3.49
N ARG A 57 0.34 10.49 2.98
CA ARG A 57 1.29 9.67 2.21
C ARG A 57 2.05 8.65 3.06
N ASP A 58 2.23 8.94 4.35
CA ASP A 58 2.95 8.11 5.31
C ASP A 58 2.04 7.12 6.05
N PHE A 59 0.76 7.03 5.65
CA PHE A 59 -0.23 6.19 6.33
C PHE A 59 0.23 4.72 6.47
N LEU A 60 0.92 4.18 5.47
CA LEU A 60 1.40 2.80 5.49
C LEU A 60 2.62 2.59 6.39
N ASN A 61 3.27 3.65 6.89
CA ASN A 61 4.44 3.58 7.77
C ASN A 61 4.17 4.07 9.19
N ILE A 62 2.90 4.25 9.54
CA ILE A 62 2.48 4.66 10.89
C ILE A 62 2.91 3.61 11.93
N THR A 63 3.45 4.07 13.05
CA THR A 63 3.73 3.24 14.23
C THR A 63 2.57 3.23 15.23
N ILE A 64 2.59 2.29 16.17
CA ILE A 64 1.59 2.23 17.25
C ILE A 64 1.67 3.51 18.10
N GLU A 65 2.88 4.00 18.39
CA GLU A 65 3.12 5.22 19.16
C GLU A 65 2.50 6.45 18.50
N ASP A 66 2.54 6.54 17.17
CA ASP A 66 1.94 7.65 16.43
C ASP A 66 0.41 7.64 16.50
N LEU A 67 -0.20 6.46 16.50
CA LEU A 67 -1.64 6.28 16.68
C LEU A 67 -2.08 6.65 18.10
N LEU A 68 -1.31 6.25 19.11
CA LEU A 68 -1.60 6.55 20.51
C LEU A 68 -1.54 8.06 20.83
N LYS A 69 -0.78 8.85 20.06
CA LYS A 69 -0.77 10.32 20.16
C LYS A 69 -2.08 10.98 19.69
N ILE A 70 -2.99 10.23 19.06
CA ILE A 70 -4.27 10.77 18.57
C ILE A 70 -5.29 10.73 19.71
N LYS A 71 -5.83 11.89 20.08
CA LYS A 71 -6.82 12.01 21.15
C LYS A 71 -7.97 11.02 20.95
N GLY A 72 -8.15 10.13 21.93
CA GLY A 72 -9.21 9.12 21.97
C GLY A 72 -8.91 7.81 21.24
N ILE A 73 -7.75 7.66 20.59
CA ILE A 73 -7.28 6.35 20.13
C ILE A 73 -6.54 5.65 21.27
N GLY A 74 -7.20 4.65 21.87
CA GLY A 74 -6.56 3.72 22.80
C GLY A 74 -5.88 2.56 22.07
N GLN A 75 -5.21 1.71 22.84
CA GLN A 75 -4.43 0.56 22.34
C GLN A 75 -5.22 -0.33 21.37
N ALA A 76 -6.48 -0.67 21.68
CA ALA A 76 -7.28 -1.55 20.84
C ALA A 76 -7.45 -1.02 19.40
N LYS A 77 -7.79 0.26 19.24
CA LYS A 77 -7.94 0.89 17.91
C LYS A 77 -6.59 1.10 17.22
N ALA A 78 -5.55 1.40 17.98
CA ALA A 78 -4.20 1.53 17.44
C ALA A 78 -3.70 0.21 16.84
N LEU A 79 -3.82 -0.89 17.60
CA LEU A 79 -3.48 -2.24 17.14
C LEU A 79 -4.32 -2.63 15.93
N GLN A 80 -5.62 -2.34 15.94
CA GLN A 80 -6.49 -2.66 14.81
C GLN A 80 -6.02 -2.02 13.48
N ILE A 81 -5.66 -0.74 13.50
CA ILE A 81 -5.13 -0.05 12.31
C ILE A 81 -3.77 -0.61 11.92
N TYR A 82 -2.86 -0.74 12.89
CA TYR A 82 -1.50 -1.20 12.65
C TYR A 82 -1.49 -2.63 12.07
N SER A 83 -2.28 -3.54 12.64
CA SER A 83 -2.43 -4.92 12.16
C SER A 83 -2.98 -4.97 10.74
N ALA A 84 -3.96 -4.11 10.38
CA ALA A 84 -4.46 -4.05 9.02
C ALA A 84 -3.38 -3.61 8.02
N ILE A 85 -2.57 -2.61 8.37
CA ILE A 85 -1.43 -2.15 7.54
C ILE A 85 -0.39 -3.26 7.41
N ALA A 86 -0.02 -3.89 8.53
CA ALA A 86 0.99 -4.96 8.55
C ALA A 86 0.53 -6.18 7.73
N LEU A 87 -0.75 -6.55 7.80
CA LEU A 87 -1.32 -7.63 7.01
C LEU A 87 -1.22 -7.34 5.52
N VAL A 88 -1.61 -6.13 5.10
CA VAL A 88 -1.49 -5.70 3.71
C VAL A 88 -0.03 -5.73 3.25
N LYS A 89 0.92 -5.24 4.08
CA LYS A 89 2.36 -5.32 3.78
C LYS A 89 2.83 -6.76 3.59
N ARG A 90 2.43 -7.69 4.46
CA ARG A 90 2.80 -9.11 4.35
C ARG A 90 2.29 -9.75 3.07
N PHE A 91 1.03 -9.53 2.69
CA PHE A 91 0.52 -10.04 1.41
C PHE A 91 1.28 -9.46 0.21
N TYR A 92 1.71 -8.20 0.27
CA TYR A 92 2.54 -7.62 -0.77
C TYR A 92 3.99 -8.11 -0.76
N GLU A 93 4.53 -8.46 0.40
CA GLU A 93 5.84 -9.08 0.55
C GLU A 93 5.83 -10.53 0.05
N GLU A 94 4.80 -11.31 0.40
CA GLU A 94 4.57 -12.69 -0.03
C GLU A 94 4.30 -12.82 -1.53
N GLN A 95 3.63 -11.85 -2.18
CA GLN A 95 3.50 -11.84 -3.65
C GLN A 95 4.85 -11.70 -4.39
N ASN A 96 5.96 -11.40 -3.69
CA ASN A 96 7.29 -11.46 -4.30
C ASN A 96 7.87 -12.89 -4.35
N SER A 97 7.18 -13.92 -3.85
CA SER A 97 7.57 -15.32 -4.05
C SER A 97 6.92 -15.89 -5.32
N THR A 98 7.68 -15.87 -6.41
CA THR A 98 7.68 -16.77 -7.59
C THR A 98 6.41 -17.04 -8.41
N ASP A 99 5.19 -16.70 -7.96
CA ASP A 99 3.93 -17.02 -8.67
C ASP A 99 3.16 -15.79 -9.19
N LEU A 100 3.69 -14.59 -9.00
CA LEU A 100 3.04 -13.36 -9.47
C LEU A 100 3.19 -13.22 -10.99
N ILE A 101 2.12 -13.49 -11.73
CA ILE A 101 2.01 -13.19 -13.16
C ILE A 101 1.80 -11.69 -13.35
N ILE A 102 2.66 -11.05 -14.14
CA ILE A 102 2.54 -9.64 -14.51
C ILE A 102 1.73 -9.54 -15.81
N ASP A 103 0.45 -9.20 -15.69
CA ASP A 103 -0.45 -8.99 -16.83
C ASP A 103 -0.90 -7.52 -16.96
N ASN A 104 -0.60 -6.67 -15.98
CA ASN A 104 -0.95 -5.26 -16.00
C ASN A 104 0.03 -4.37 -15.21
N VAL A 105 -0.06 -3.05 -15.45
CA VAL A 105 0.79 -2.03 -14.80
C VAL A 105 0.60 -2.00 -13.29
N GLN A 106 -0.58 -2.34 -12.77
CA GLN A 106 -0.84 -2.35 -11.33
C GLN A 106 -0.02 -3.42 -10.60
N ASN A 107 0.25 -4.57 -11.22
CA ASN A 107 1.16 -5.58 -10.65
C ASN A 107 2.58 -5.02 -10.51
N VAL A 108 3.07 -4.30 -11.53
CA VAL A 108 4.39 -3.65 -11.51
C VAL A 108 4.47 -2.59 -10.40
N LEU A 109 3.45 -1.73 -10.28
CA LEU A 109 3.40 -0.68 -9.26
C LEU A 109 3.39 -1.23 -7.83
N THR A 110 2.72 -2.37 -7.62
CA THR A 110 2.74 -3.09 -6.35
C THR A 110 4.17 -3.51 -5.99
N LEU A 111 4.92 -4.04 -6.95
CA LEU A 111 6.31 -4.44 -6.75
C LEU A 111 7.23 -3.23 -6.53
N ALA A 112 6.91 -2.05 -7.06
CA ALA A 112 7.67 -0.83 -6.85
C ALA A 112 7.40 -0.14 -5.50
N PHE A 113 6.44 -0.62 -4.69
CA PHE A 113 5.97 0.09 -3.51
C PHE A 113 7.08 0.42 -2.49
N ASN A 114 8.05 -0.49 -2.31
CA ASN A 114 9.13 -0.35 -1.34
C ASN A 114 10.14 0.77 -1.65
N ILE A 115 10.21 1.25 -2.91
CA ILE A 115 11.10 2.35 -3.31
C ILE A 115 10.42 3.72 -3.32
N ARG A 116 9.09 3.77 -3.15
CA ARG A 116 8.29 5.02 -3.23
C ARG A 116 8.80 6.16 -2.35
N ASN A 117 9.30 5.83 -1.16
CA ASN A 117 9.72 6.82 -0.16
C ASN A 117 11.25 6.88 -0.02
N LYS A 118 12.01 6.28 -0.95
CA LYS A 118 13.47 6.34 -0.92
C LYS A 118 13.94 7.70 -1.42
N LYS A 119 15.00 8.22 -0.79
CA LYS A 119 15.59 9.54 -1.11
C LYS A 119 16.61 9.49 -2.26
N LYS A 120 16.98 8.29 -2.71
CA LYS A 120 17.90 8.05 -3.83
C LYS A 120 17.12 7.39 -4.97
N GLU A 121 17.58 7.58 -6.20
CA GLU A 121 17.03 6.84 -7.34
C GLU A 121 17.38 5.35 -7.22
N HIS A 122 16.41 4.49 -7.52
CA HIS A 122 16.58 3.05 -7.56
C HIS A 122 16.17 2.56 -8.94
N LEU A 123 17.06 1.88 -9.65
CA LEU A 123 16.72 1.14 -10.85
C LEU A 123 16.45 -0.30 -10.46
N ILE A 124 15.22 -0.76 -10.66
CA ILE A 124 14.81 -2.13 -10.36
C ILE A 124 14.62 -2.89 -11.67
N CYS A 125 15.09 -4.14 -11.71
CA CYS A 125 14.78 -5.10 -12.75
C CYS A 125 13.85 -6.18 -12.19
N LEU A 126 12.74 -6.41 -12.88
CA LEU A 126 11.88 -7.56 -12.69
C LEU A 126 12.22 -8.60 -13.76
N HIS A 127 12.72 -9.75 -13.32
CA HIS A 127 13.06 -10.90 -14.16
C HIS A 127 11.83 -11.80 -14.28
N LEU A 128 11.38 -12.08 -15.49
CA LEU A 128 10.12 -12.81 -15.75
C LEU A 128 10.34 -14.09 -16.56
N ASP A 129 9.53 -15.11 -16.31
CA ASP A 129 9.47 -16.32 -17.12
C ASP A 129 8.67 -16.10 -18.44
N SER A 130 8.57 -17.13 -19.27
CA SER A 130 7.85 -17.06 -20.56
C SER A 130 6.33 -16.86 -20.43
N ARG A 131 5.77 -17.00 -19.22
CA ARG A 131 4.37 -16.72 -18.87
C ARG A 131 4.21 -15.38 -18.15
N ASN A 132 5.25 -14.55 -18.15
CA ASN A 132 5.35 -13.29 -17.38
C ASN A 132 5.25 -13.47 -15.86
N ALA A 133 5.52 -14.67 -15.32
CA ALA A 133 5.63 -14.87 -13.88
C ALA A 133 6.95 -14.28 -13.35
N LEU A 134 6.88 -13.58 -12.22
CA LEU A 134 8.04 -12.97 -11.59
C LEU A 134 9.00 -14.04 -11.03
N ILE A 135 10.17 -14.17 -11.65
CA ILE A 135 11.26 -15.03 -11.17
C ILE A 135 11.98 -14.34 -10.01
N LYS A 136 12.40 -13.09 -10.23
CA LYS A 136 13.19 -12.33 -9.26
C LYS A 136 12.96 -10.83 -9.46
N LYS A 137 12.91 -10.11 -8.34
CA LYS A 137 13.02 -8.66 -8.29
C LYS A 137 14.40 -8.27 -7.78
N GLU A 138 15.09 -7.41 -8.49
CA GLU A 138 16.46 -7.01 -8.16
C GLU A 138 16.66 -5.50 -8.30
N THR A 139 17.41 -4.90 -7.36
CA THR A 139 17.88 -3.52 -7.53
C THR A 139 19.21 -3.55 -8.26
N LEU A 140 19.23 -3.12 -9.53
CA LEU A 140 20.44 -3.11 -10.35
C LEU A 140 21.37 -1.96 -9.99
N SER A 141 20.81 -0.83 -9.56
CA SER A 141 21.59 0.34 -9.20
C SER A 141 20.84 1.23 -8.22
N ILE A 142 21.60 1.88 -7.34
CA ILE A 142 21.13 2.95 -6.47
C ILE A 142 21.88 4.21 -6.91
N GLY A 143 21.18 5.04 -7.67
CA GLY A 143 21.72 6.27 -8.24
C GLY A 143 21.91 7.40 -7.21
N LEU A 144 22.37 8.54 -7.73
CA LEU A 144 22.36 9.82 -7.01
C LEU A 144 21.01 10.53 -7.25
N LEU A 145 20.94 11.84 -7.01
CA LEU A 145 19.67 12.59 -7.03
C LEU A 145 19.04 12.75 -8.44
N ASN A 146 19.80 12.50 -9.50
CA ASN A 146 19.48 12.93 -10.86
C ASN A 146 19.97 11.99 -11.98
N LYS A 147 20.60 10.86 -11.63
CA LYS A 147 20.92 9.79 -12.59
C LYS A 147 21.27 8.49 -11.87
N SER A 148 20.86 7.38 -12.47
CA SER A 148 21.42 6.05 -12.26
C SER A 148 22.23 5.67 -13.50
N LEU A 149 23.53 5.39 -13.33
CA LEU A 149 24.37 4.84 -14.40
C LEU A 149 24.21 3.33 -14.37
N ILE A 150 23.73 2.75 -15.47
CA ILE A 150 23.69 1.31 -15.68
C ILE A 150 24.17 1.01 -17.09
N HIS A 151 25.03 0.00 -17.24
CA HIS A 151 25.44 -0.48 -18.55
C HIS A 151 24.51 -1.61 -18.99
N PRO A 152 24.03 -1.65 -20.27
CA PRO A 152 23.13 -2.71 -20.73
C PRO A 152 23.64 -4.13 -20.46
N ARG A 153 24.96 -4.35 -20.55
CA ARG A 153 25.63 -5.60 -20.16
C ARG A 153 25.25 -6.08 -18.76
N GLU A 154 25.17 -5.19 -17.77
CA GLU A 154 24.82 -5.57 -16.39
C GLU A 154 23.36 -6.03 -16.30
N ILE A 155 22.46 -5.33 -17.01
CA ILE A 155 21.04 -5.68 -17.09
C ILE A 155 20.87 -7.08 -17.71
N PHE A 156 21.48 -7.30 -18.87
CA PHE A 156 21.34 -8.56 -19.60
C PHE A 156 22.11 -9.71 -18.96
N SER A 157 23.26 -9.46 -18.32
CA SER A 157 23.98 -10.50 -17.56
C SER A 157 23.11 -11.02 -16.42
N SER A 158 22.52 -10.12 -15.64
CA SER A 158 21.59 -10.52 -14.57
C SER A 158 20.36 -11.24 -15.13
N ALA A 159 19.77 -10.75 -16.23
CA ALA A 159 18.62 -11.42 -16.86
C ALA A 159 18.96 -12.86 -17.28
N LEU A 160 20.16 -13.06 -17.85
CA LEU A 160 20.63 -14.38 -18.27
C LEU A 160 20.90 -15.30 -17.07
N GLU A 161 21.53 -14.80 -16.00
CA GLU A 161 21.76 -15.54 -14.76
C GLU A 161 20.45 -16.02 -14.13
N ASN A 162 19.41 -15.20 -14.17
CA ASN A 162 18.08 -15.53 -13.67
C ASN A 162 17.22 -16.31 -14.67
N LYS A 163 17.77 -16.68 -15.85
CA LYS A 163 17.04 -17.38 -16.93
C LYS A 163 15.74 -16.69 -17.32
N ALA A 164 15.74 -15.35 -17.31
CA ALA A 164 14.57 -14.55 -17.63
C ALA A 164 14.25 -14.64 -19.13
N ALA A 165 12.97 -14.84 -19.46
CA ALA A 165 12.46 -14.71 -20.82
C ALA A 165 12.16 -13.25 -21.16
N ASN A 166 11.67 -12.47 -20.17
CA ASN A 166 11.35 -11.06 -20.31
C ASN A 166 11.88 -10.27 -19.11
N ILE A 167 12.12 -8.97 -19.29
CA ILE A 167 12.48 -8.05 -18.20
C ILE A 167 11.60 -6.81 -18.21
N ILE A 168 11.32 -6.27 -17.02
CA ILE A 168 10.70 -4.95 -16.84
C ILE A 168 11.65 -4.11 -15.99
N LEU A 169 11.96 -2.90 -16.47
CA LEU A 169 12.74 -1.91 -15.73
C LEU A 169 11.80 -0.88 -15.08
N ILE A 170 12.07 -0.55 -13.81
CA ILE A 170 11.34 0.46 -13.02
C ILE A 170 12.34 1.49 -12.50
#